data_AF-A0AAN8GUI7-F1
#
_entry.id   AF-A0AAN8GUI7-F1
#
_cell.length_a   1.000
_cell.length_b   1.000
_cell.length_c   1.000
_cell.angle_alpha   90.00
_cell.angle_beta   90.00
_cell.angle_gamma   90.00
#
_symmetry.space_group_name_H-M   'P 1'
#
loop_
_entity.id
_entity.type
_entity.pdbx_description
1 polymer ?
#
loop_
_entity_poly.entity_id
_entity_poly.type
_entity_poly.pdbx_seq_one_letter_code
_entity_poly.pdbx_strand_id
1 'polypeptide(L)'
;MWLISITFLSIGYGDMVPHTYCGKGVCLLTGIMGAGCTALVVAVVARKLELTKAEKHVHNFMMDTQLCKRVKNTAANVLRETWLIYKHTKLVKKIDHAKVRKHQRKFLQAIHQ
;
A
#
# COMPACT_ATOMS: atom_id res chain seq x y z
N MET A 1 -5.49 37.62 -16.23
CA MET A 1 -5.05 36.21 -16.31
C MET A 1 -5.22 35.48 -14.98
N TRP A 2 -4.84 36.07 -13.83
CA TRP A 2 -5.01 35.50 -12.48
C TRP A 2 -6.40 34.89 -12.17
N LEU A 3 -7.47 35.68 -12.33
CA LEU A 3 -8.85 35.24 -12.06
C LEU A 3 -9.23 33.97 -12.84
N ILE A 4 -8.90 33.92 -14.13
CA ILE A 4 -9.25 32.81 -15.04
C ILE A 4 -8.55 31.52 -14.59
N SER A 5 -7.27 31.57 -14.20
CA SER A 5 -6.52 30.41 -13.71
C SER A 5 -7.09 29.84 -12.41
N ILE A 6 -7.50 30.70 -11.47
CA ILE A 6 -8.09 30.31 -10.18
C ILE A 6 -9.48 29.71 -10.36
N THR A 7 -10.28 30.28 -11.26
CA THR A 7 -11.61 29.74 -11.61
C THR A 7 -11.49 28.42 -12.36
N PHE A 8 -10.50 28.28 -13.26
CA PHE A 8 -10.23 27.03 -13.98
C PHE A 8 -9.79 25.89 -13.03
N LEU A 9 -8.99 26.21 -12.02
CA LEU A 9 -8.55 25.25 -11.01
C LEU A 9 -9.59 25.05 -9.88
N SER A 10 -10.76 25.71 -9.97
CA SER A 10 -11.83 25.66 -8.99
C SER A 10 -11.42 26.02 -7.55
N ILE A 11 -10.41 26.89 -7.36
CA ILE A 11 -9.94 27.32 -6.03
C ILE A 11 -10.83 28.44 -5.47
N GLY A 12 -11.07 29.49 -6.26
CA GLY A 12 -12.00 30.58 -5.94
C GLY A 12 -11.66 31.41 -4.68
N TYR A 13 -10.46 32.01 -4.60
CA TYR A 13 -10.06 32.84 -3.45
C TYR A 13 -10.99 34.03 -3.15
N GLY A 14 -11.64 34.61 -4.17
CA GLY A 14 -12.62 35.69 -4.00
C GLY A 14 -12.02 37.10 -3.85
N ASP A 15 -10.72 37.25 -4.09
CA ASP A 15 -9.98 38.52 -4.11
C ASP A 15 -10.34 39.41 -5.32
N MET A 16 -10.71 38.80 -6.44
CA MET A 16 -11.24 39.47 -7.62
C MET A 16 -12.53 38.78 -8.08
N VAL A 17 -13.60 39.54 -8.32
CA VAL A 17 -14.91 39.01 -8.74
C VAL A 17 -15.44 39.78 -9.95
N PRO A 18 -15.96 39.12 -11.00
CA PRO A 18 -16.55 39.82 -12.13
C PRO A 18 -17.89 40.46 -11.74
N HIS A 19 -17.98 41.78 -11.83
CA HIS A 19 -19.22 42.51 -11.58
C HIS A 19 -20.15 42.58 -12.82
N THR A 20 -19.61 42.37 -14.03
CA THR A 20 -20.38 42.39 -15.27
C THR A 20 -21.02 41.03 -15.57
N TYR A 21 -22.20 41.04 -16.19
CA TYR A 21 -22.90 39.81 -16.61
C TYR A 21 -22.07 38.97 -17.58
N CYS A 22 -21.37 39.61 -18.53
CA CYS A 22 -20.46 38.92 -19.44
C CYS A 22 -19.28 38.26 -18.70
N GLY A 23 -18.69 38.95 -17.70
CA GLY A 23 -17.59 38.39 -16.91
C GLY A 23 -18.02 37.20 -16.05
N LYS A 24 -19.24 37.23 -15.51
CA LYS A 24 -19.83 36.09 -14.79
C LYS A 24 -20.05 34.89 -15.71
N GLY A 25 -20.53 35.12 -16.93
CA GLY A 25 -20.68 34.07 -17.96
C GLY A 25 -19.34 33.43 -18.33
N VAL A 26 -18.30 34.24 -18.55
CA VAL A 26 -16.95 33.73 -18.85
C VAL A 26 -16.39 32.90 -17.69
N CYS A 27 -16.58 33.33 -16.44
CA CYS A 27 -16.12 32.57 -15.27
C CYS A 27 -16.85 31.22 -15.14
N LEU A 28 -18.16 31.20 -15.40
CA LEU A 28 -18.95 29.96 -15.40
C LEU A 28 -18.43 28.97 -16.45
N LEU A 29 -18.25 29.42 -17.70
CA LEU A 29 -17.75 28.58 -18.79
C LEU A 29 -16.33 28.07 -18.49
N THR A 30 -15.47 28.93 -17.94
CA THR A 30 -14.11 28.56 -17.54
C THR A 30 -14.11 27.47 -16.46
N GLY A 31 -15.01 27.56 -15.46
CA GLY A 31 -15.14 26.55 -14.41
C GLY A 31 -15.63 25.20 -14.95
N ILE A 32 -16.60 25.20 -15.86
CA ILE A 32 -17.09 23.97 -16.52
C ILE A 32 -15.97 23.30 -17.32
N MET A 33 -15.21 24.09 -18.10
CA MET A 33 -14.06 23.58 -18.84
C MET A 33 -12.97 23.04 -17.91
N GLY A 34 -12.66 23.73 -16.80
CA GLY A 34 -11.67 23.29 -15.82
C GLY A 34 -12.04 21.96 -15.14
N ALA A 35 -13.30 21.81 -14.75
CA ALA A 35 -13.82 20.55 -14.23
C ALA A 35 -13.74 19.42 -15.28
N GLY A 36 -14.10 19.70 -16.53
CA GLY A 36 -13.99 18.75 -17.64
C GLY A 36 -12.55 18.29 -17.89
N CYS A 37 -11.60 19.23 -17.92
CA CYS A 37 -10.18 18.93 -18.07
C CYS A 37 -9.66 18.06 -16.91
N THR A 38 -10.03 18.40 -15.67
CA THR A 38 -9.64 17.62 -14.49
C THR A 38 -10.19 16.20 -14.54
N ALA A 39 -11.46 16.04 -14.94
CA ALA A 39 -12.07 14.72 -15.10
C ALA A 39 -11.36 13.88 -16.17
N LEU A 40 -10.99 14.48 -17.30
CA LEU A 40 -10.22 13.80 -18.36
C LEU A 40 -8.84 13.36 -17.85
N VAL A 41 -8.12 14.23 -17.13
CA VAL A 41 -6.82 13.90 -16.55
C VAL A 41 -6.94 12.73 -15.57
N VAL A 42 -7.91 12.77 -14.65
CA VAL A 42 -8.15 11.68 -13.70
C VAL A 42 -8.48 10.38 -14.43
N ALA A 43 -9.31 10.41 -15.48
CA ALA A 43 -9.64 9.23 -16.27
C ALA A 43 -8.41 8.64 -17.00
N VAL A 44 -7.55 9.49 -17.56
CA VAL A 44 -6.30 9.04 -18.20
C VAL A 44 -5.33 8.46 -17.19
N VAL A 45 -5.17 9.11 -16.03
CA VAL A 45 -4.31 8.61 -14.94
C VAL A 45 -4.83 7.27 -14.43
N ALA A 46 -6.13 7.13 -14.21
CA ALA A 46 -6.74 5.86 -13.82
C ALA A 46 -6.42 4.74 -14.82
N ARG A 47 -6.56 5.03 -16.13
CA ARG A 47 -6.20 4.07 -17.19
C ARG A 47 -4.70 3.73 -17.26
N LYS A 48 -3.82 4.64 -16.85
CA LYS A 48 -2.38 4.39 -16.76
C LYS A 48 -1.99 3.63 -15.49
N LEU A 49 -2.77 3.78 -14.42
CA LEU A 49 -2.58 3.09 -13.14
C LEU A 49 -3.26 1.71 -13.10
N GLU A 50 -4.25 1.47 -13.96
CA GLU A 50 -4.78 0.13 -14.21
C GLU A 50 -3.66 -0.74 -14.79
N LEU A 51 -3.03 -1.50 -13.89
CA LEU A 51 -1.98 -2.46 -14.22
C LEU A 51 -2.42 -3.32 -15.40
N THR A 52 -1.58 -3.35 -16.44
CA THR A 52 -1.85 -4.19 -17.61
C THR A 52 -1.89 -5.66 -17.19
N LYS A 53 -2.64 -6.49 -17.93
CA LYS A 53 -2.79 -7.93 -17.62
C LYS A 53 -1.44 -8.65 -17.44
N ALA A 54 -0.40 -8.23 -18.18
CA ALA A 54 0.95 -8.76 -18.09
C ALA A 54 1.66 -8.37 -16.78
N GLU A 55 1.58 -7.09 -16.37
CA GLU A 55 2.15 -6.63 -15.10
C GLU A 55 1.50 -7.31 -13.90
N LYS A 56 0.17 -7.51 -13.94
CA LYS A 56 -0.54 -8.24 -12.90
C LYS A 56 -0.07 -9.70 -12.80
N HIS A 57 0.21 -10.34 -13.92
CA HIS A 57 0.73 -11.71 -13.94
C HIS A 57 2.14 -11.79 -13.35
N VAL A 58 3.03 -10.86 -13.74
CA VAL A 58 4.40 -10.79 -13.18
C VAL A 58 4.36 -10.46 -11.69
N HIS A 59 3.49 -9.53 -11.26
CA HIS A 59 3.32 -9.18 -9.86
C HIS A 59 2.82 -10.38 -9.03
N ASN A 60 1.81 -11.10 -9.52
CA ASN A 60 1.33 -12.32 -8.86
C ASN A 60 2.45 -13.37 -8.78
N PHE A 61 3.18 -13.60 -9.88
CA PHE A 61 4.31 -14.54 -9.87
C PHE A 61 5.40 -14.15 -8.87
N MET A 62 5.73 -12.86 -8.78
CA MET A 62 6.69 -12.35 -7.81
C MET A 62 6.19 -12.52 -6.38
N MET A 63 4.92 -12.21 -6.12
CA MET A 63 4.28 -12.37 -4.83
C MET A 63 4.23 -13.84 -4.40
N ASP A 64 3.86 -14.75 -5.30
CA ASP A 64 3.82 -16.19 -5.08
C ASP A 64 5.22 -16.75 -4.77
N THR A 65 6.24 -16.29 -5.50
CA THR A 65 7.64 -16.67 -5.23
C THR A 65 8.08 -16.20 -3.85
N GLN A 66 7.71 -14.99 -3.44
CA GLN A 66 8.01 -14.48 -2.11
C GLN A 66 7.26 -15.22 -1.00
N LEU A 67 5.97 -15.51 -1.20
CA LEU A 67 5.14 -16.27 -0.27
C LEU A 67 5.70 -17.69 -0.08
N CYS A 68 6.03 -18.38 -1.18
CA CYS A 68 6.62 -19.72 -1.12
C CYS A 68 7.95 -19.72 -0.34
N LYS A 69 8.81 -18.72 -0.55
CA LYS A 69 10.05 -18.55 0.22
C LYS A 69 9.79 -18.31 1.70
N ARG A 70 8.82 -17.45 2.04
CA ARG A 70 8.44 -17.18 3.43
C ARG A 70 7.93 -18.44 4.13
N VAL A 71 6.99 -19.17 3.52
CA VAL A 71 6.44 -20.41 4.08
C VAL A 71 7.54 -21.44 4.35
N LYS A 72 8.47 -21.63 3.40
CA LYS A 72 9.61 -22.55 3.58
C LYS A 72 10.51 -22.13 4.75
N ASN A 73 10.81 -20.85 4.88
CA ASN A 73 11.62 -20.32 5.99
C ASN A 73 10.91 -20.45 7.35
N THR A 74 9.61 -20.15 7.40
CA THR A 74 8.81 -20.31 8.61
C THR A 74 8.76 -21.78 9.02
N ALA A 75 8.47 -22.70 8.11
CA ALA A 75 8.47 -24.13 8.38
C ALA A 75 9.84 -24.65 8.89
N ALA A 76 10.94 -24.18 8.30
CA ALA A 76 12.28 -24.51 8.76
C ALA A 76 12.56 -23.98 10.18
N ASN A 77 12.10 -22.77 10.49
CA ASN A 77 12.22 -22.20 11.83
C ASN A 77 11.38 -22.97 12.86
N VAL A 78 10.17 -23.38 12.51
CA VAL A 78 9.32 -24.21 13.37
C VAL A 78 10.04 -25.52 13.73
N LEU A 79 10.55 -26.25 12.73
CA LEU A 79 11.30 -27.51 12.95
C LEU A 79 12.56 -27.30 13.81
N ARG A 80 13.31 -26.23 13.54
CA ARG A 80 14.52 -25.87 14.28
C ARG A 80 14.20 -25.59 15.76
N GLU A 81 13.18 -24.79 16.04
CA GLU A 81 12.80 -24.46 17.41
C GLU A 81 12.21 -25.69 18.14
N THR A 82 11.41 -26.55 17.48
CA THR A 82 10.97 -27.84 18.05
C THR A 82 12.15 -28.72 18.45
N TRP A 83 13.15 -28.85 17.57
CA TRP A 83 14.37 -29.63 17.85
C TRP A 83 15.17 -29.05 19.02
N LEU A 84 15.34 -27.72 19.08
CA LEU A 84 16.05 -27.05 20.16
C LEU A 84 15.32 -27.19 21.51
N ILE A 85 13.98 -27.15 21.52
CA ILE A 85 13.18 -27.45 22.71
C ILE A 85 13.42 -28.89 23.16
N TYR A 86 13.36 -29.86 22.25
CA TYR A 86 13.62 -31.26 22.59
C TYR A 86 15.03 -31.46 23.16
N LYS A 87 16.06 -30.90 22.51
CA LYS A 87 17.45 -30.98 22.96
C LYS A 87 17.63 -30.40 24.37
N HIS A 88 17.12 -29.19 24.63
CA HIS A 88 17.29 -28.53 25.92
C HIS A 88 16.41 -29.07 27.04
N THR A 89 15.40 -29.89 26.72
CA THR A 89 14.48 -30.48 27.71
C THR A 89 14.82 -31.94 28.04
N LYS A 90 15.29 -32.73 27.06
CA LYS A 90 15.48 -34.19 27.20
C LYS A 90 16.94 -34.67 27.11
N LEU A 91 17.82 -33.95 26.40
CA LEU A 91 19.20 -34.40 26.14
C LEU A 91 20.27 -33.77 27.04
N VAL A 92 19.92 -32.82 27.92
CA VAL A 92 20.89 -32.12 28.77
C VAL A 92 20.71 -32.55 30.24
N LYS A 93 21.82 -32.87 30.93
CA LYS A 93 21.86 -33.32 32.34
C LYS A 93 21.33 -32.29 33.36
N LYS A 94 21.38 -30.98 33.06
CA LYS A 94 20.79 -29.90 33.86
C LYS A 94 19.84 -29.08 32.99
N ILE A 95 18.55 -29.06 33.36
CA ILE A 95 17.51 -28.35 32.60
C ILE A 95 17.54 -26.88 32.97
N ASP A 96 17.63 -26.02 31.95
CA ASP A 96 17.62 -24.57 32.11
C ASP A 96 16.25 -24.02 31.67
N HIS A 97 15.33 -23.88 32.63
CA HIS A 97 13.93 -23.52 32.39
C HIS A 97 13.75 -22.14 31.73
N ALA A 98 14.70 -21.22 31.87
CA ALA A 98 14.67 -19.92 31.20
C ALA A 98 14.90 -20.07 29.68
N LYS A 99 15.82 -20.96 29.28
CA LYS A 99 16.20 -21.18 27.88
C LYS A 99 15.13 -21.96 27.12
N VAL A 100 14.47 -22.93 27.76
CA VAL A 100 13.34 -23.68 27.17
C VAL A 100 12.13 -22.78 26.93
N ARG A 101 11.74 -21.94 27.90
CA ARG A 101 10.64 -20.98 27.74
C ARG A 101 10.88 -19.98 26.61
N LYS A 102 12.13 -19.57 26.38
CA LYS A 102 12.52 -18.69 25.26
C LYS A 102 12.29 -19.36 23.90
N HIS A 103 12.68 -20.63 23.75
CA HIS A 103 12.46 -21.37 22.49
C HIS A 103 10.98 -21.73 22.28
N GLN A 104 10.24 -22.05 23.34
CA GLN A 104 8.78 -22.25 23.25
C GLN A 104 8.04 -20.99 22.77
N ARG A 105 8.42 -19.79 23.26
CA ARG A 105 7.86 -18.52 22.77
C ARG A 105 8.19 -18.29 21.29
N LYS A 106 9.42 -18.54 20.88
CA LYS A 106 9.84 -18.42 19.48
C LYS A 106 9.14 -19.43 18.55
N PHE A 107 8.91 -20.65 19.02
CA PHE A 107 8.15 -21.67 18.31
C PHE A 107 6.67 -21.24 18.13
N LEU A 108 6.03 -20.75 19.19
CA LEU A 108 4.65 -20.22 19.10
C LEU A 108 4.56 -19.03 18.14
N GLN A 109 5.56 -18.13 18.14
CA GLN A 109 5.65 -17.03 17.18
C GLN A 109 5.85 -17.53 15.75
N ALA A 110 6.66 -18.56 15.54
CA ALA A 110 6.90 -19.14 14.22
C ALA A 110 5.68 -19.91 13.67
N ILE A 111 4.80 -20.45 14.51
CA ILE A 111 3.53 -21.07 14.07
C ILE A 111 2.48 -20.01 13.68
N HIS A 112 2.51 -18.86 14.35
CA HIS A 112 1.52 -17.80 14.13
C HIS A 112 1.81 -16.93 12.90
N GLN A 113 3.03 -16.99 12.35
CA GLN A 113 3.54 -16.17 11.24
C GLN A 113 3.25 -16.79 9.86
#